data_AF-A0A1T3P5B0-F1
#
_entry.id   AF-A0A1T3P5B0-F1
#
_cell.length_a   1.000
_cell.length_b   1.000
_cell.length_c   1.000
_cell.angle_alpha   90.00
_cell.angle_beta   90.00
_cell.angle_gamma   90.00
#
_symmetry.space_group_name_H-M   'P 1'
#
loop_
_entity.id
_entity.type
_entity.pdbx_description
1 polymer ?
#
loop_
_entity_poly.entity_id
_entity_poly.type
_entity_poly.pdbx_seq_one_letter_code
_entity_poly.pdbx_strand_id
1 'polypeptide(L)'
;MFFSSRKTADPTPVVPAGSRPGSAAHSGSAIDLTKITATAPALVDLYKKAGVSLKKHGLAGVRAAVYLVLDHSGSMFDYYADGTVQALAERVLAAAAHFDDDGTVPVVLFESRAHRPEPIVLGSHQGRIAELAADCPWGGTDYACAIDAVVKHYKASGATDPAFVIFQTDGAPASRPDAESALRHASTLPIFWQFVGFGSEGQFDFLRRLDTLRNRAVDNAGFFAAGPDPRAMSDTELYDKLMTEFPQWLIDARAAGVL
;
A
#
# COMPACT_ATOMS: atom_id res chain seq x y z
N MET A 1 -39.90 5.52 -32.64
CA MET A 1 -38.93 5.90 -31.60
C MET A 1 -39.21 5.03 -30.37
N PHE A 2 -38.40 4.00 -30.14
CA PHE A 2 -38.51 3.14 -28.94
C PHE A 2 -37.39 3.51 -27.98
N PHE A 3 -37.73 4.12 -26.85
CA PHE A 3 -36.80 4.38 -25.76
C PHE A 3 -36.51 3.07 -25.04
N SER A 4 -35.32 2.51 -25.26
CA SER A 4 -34.78 1.40 -24.48
C SER A 4 -34.32 1.93 -23.12
N SER A 5 -35.10 1.65 -22.08
CA SER A 5 -34.70 1.92 -20.69
C SER A 5 -33.52 1.01 -20.32
N ARG A 6 -32.33 1.60 -20.19
CA ARG A 6 -31.20 0.93 -19.54
C ARG A 6 -31.54 0.77 -18.07
N LYS A 7 -31.78 -0.47 -17.67
CA LYS A 7 -31.85 -0.91 -16.28
C LYS A 7 -30.49 -0.62 -15.64
N THR A 8 -30.44 0.37 -14.76
CA THR A 8 -29.27 0.64 -13.91
C THR A 8 -29.03 -0.57 -13.02
N ALA A 9 -27.85 -1.16 -13.12
CA ALA A 9 -27.40 -2.21 -12.21
C ALA A 9 -27.23 -1.60 -10.81
N ASP A 10 -27.80 -2.27 -9.81
CA ASP A 10 -27.60 -1.95 -8.40
C ASP A 10 -26.12 -2.04 -8.01
N PRO A 11 -25.63 -1.21 -7.08
CA PRO A 11 -24.28 -1.33 -6.56
C PRO A 11 -24.13 -2.63 -5.77
N THR A 12 -23.08 -3.39 -6.07
CA THR A 12 -22.67 -4.58 -5.30
C THR A 12 -22.43 -4.20 -3.83
N PRO A 13 -22.89 -5.00 -2.85
CA PRO A 13 -22.71 -4.67 -1.45
C PRO A 13 -21.23 -4.66 -1.08
N VAL A 14 -20.79 -3.60 -0.41
CA VAL A 14 -19.52 -3.60 0.33
C VAL A 14 -19.69 -4.59 1.48
N VAL A 15 -18.89 -5.66 1.49
CA VAL A 15 -18.86 -6.60 2.62
C VAL A 15 -18.37 -5.81 3.84
N PRO A 16 -19.15 -5.70 4.93
CA PRO A 16 -18.68 -5.03 6.12
C PRO A 16 -17.52 -5.83 6.71
N ALA A 17 -16.39 -5.18 6.96
CA ALA A 17 -15.37 -5.73 7.84
C ALA A 17 -16.04 -6.01 9.19
N GLY A 18 -16.09 -7.28 9.59
CA GLY A 18 -16.70 -7.69 10.84
C GLY A 18 -16.01 -6.99 12.01
N SER A 19 -16.79 -6.19 12.74
CA SER A 19 -16.37 -5.58 14.01
C SER A 19 -15.82 -6.64 14.96
N ARG A 20 -14.60 -6.44 15.48
CA ARG A 20 -13.98 -7.31 16.49
C ARG A 20 -13.76 -6.63 17.84
N PRO A 21 -13.83 -7.40 18.94
CA PRO A 21 -13.84 -6.90 20.30
C PRO A 21 -12.45 -6.46 20.77
N GLY A 22 -12.43 -5.50 21.69
CA GLY A 22 -11.20 -4.86 22.16
C GLY A 22 -10.25 -5.75 22.98
N SER A 23 -8.97 -5.36 22.89
CA SER A 23 -7.84 -5.54 23.81
C SER A 23 -7.42 -6.97 24.22
N ALA A 24 -6.31 -7.41 23.60
CA ALA A 24 -5.19 -8.02 24.29
C ALA A 24 -3.90 -7.59 23.56
N ALA A 25 -2.81 -7.35 24.29
CA ALA A 25 -1.51 -7.08 23.69
C ALA A 25 -1.08 -8.29 22.84
N HIS A 26 -1.24 -8.21 21.52
CA HIS A 26 -0.86 -9.27 20.60
C HIS A 26 0.67 -9.33 20.54
N SER A 27 1.29 -10.32 21.16
CA SER A 27 2.75 -10.46 21.19
C SER A 27 3.33 -11.12 19.92
N GLY A 28 2.62 -11.07 18.78
CA GLY A 28 2.96 -11.83 17.58
C GLY A 28 2.24 -11.36 16.32
N SER A 29 2.45 -12.09 15.22
CA SER A 29 1.84 -11.83 13.92
C SER A 29 0.31 -11.88 13.97
N ALA A 30 -0.37 -11.15 13.09
CA ALA A 30 -1.83 -11.16 12.98
C ALA A 30 -2.38 -12.52 12.55
N ILE A 31 -1.71 -13.13 11.56
CA ILE A 31 -2.05 -14.42 10.98
C ILE A 31 -0.97 -15.40 11.36
N ASP A 32 -1.35 -16.54 11.93
CA ASP A 32 -0.41 -17.59 12.30
C ASP A 32 0.30 -18.23 11.10
N LEU A 33 1.56 -18.63 11.29
CA LEU A 33 2.36 -19.30 10.25
C LEU A 33 1.68 -20.58 9.71
N THR A 34 0.94 -21.30 10.56
CA THR A 34 0.19 -22.50 10.14
C THR A 34 -0.92 -22.16 9.15
N LYS A 35 -1.64 -21.05 9.37
CA LYS A 35 -2.66 -20.54 8.44
C LYS A 35 -2.02 -20.09 7.13
N ILE A 36 -0.90 -19.36 7.16
CA ILE A 36 -0.16 -19.00 5.94
C ILE A 36 0.30 -20.24 5.17
N THR A 37 0.85 -21.24 5.87
CA THR A 37 1.31 -22.49 5.23
C THR A 37 0.16 -23.22 4.52
N ALA A 38 -1.04 -23.21 5.09
CA ALA A 38 -2.22 -23.85 4.51
C ALA A 38 -2.82 -23.05 3.34
N THR A 39 -2.87 -21.72 3.45
CA THR A 39 -3.61 -20.86 2.50
C THR A 39 -2.72 -20.34 1.37
N ALA A 40 -1.46 -20.01 1.66
CA ALA A 40 -0.53 -19.37 0.73
C ALA A 40 0.89 -19.94 0.89
N PRO A 41 1.09 -21.25 0.60
CA PRO A 41 2.39 -21.91 0.81
C PRO A 41 3.54 -21.21 0.06
N ALA A 42 3.26 -20.59 -1.08
CA ALA A 42 4.24 -19.84 -1.86
C ALA A 42 4.79 -18.59 -1.12
N LEU A 43 4.05 -18.03 -0.16
CA LEU A 43 4.44 -16.83 0.58
C LEU A 43 5.13 -17.13 1.92
N VAL A 44 5.27 -18.41 2.32
CA VAL A 44 5.80 -18.78 3.64
C VAL A 44 7.18 -18.19 3.92
N ASP A 45 8.09 -18.23 2.94
CA ASP A 45 9.44 -17.70 3.12
C ASP A 45 9.45 -16.18 3.18
N LEU A 46 8.62 -15.53 2.37
CA LEU A 46 8.42 -14.07 2.42
C LEU A 46 7.86 -13.64 3.78
N TYR A 47 6.85 -14.35 4.28
CA TYR A 47 6.23 -14.10 5.58
C TYR A 47 7.25 -14.25 6.73
N LYS A 48 8.10 -15.29 6.70
CA LYS A 48 9.15 -15.48 7.72
C LYS A 48 10.16 -14.34 7.70
N LYS A 49 10.64 -13.94 6.52
CA LYS A 49 11.60 -12.84 6.36
C LYS A 49 11.00 -11.51 6.83
N ALA A 50 9.76 -11.22 6.45
CA ALA A 50 9.02 -10.06 6.95
C ALA A 50 8.97 -10.07 8.48
N GLY A 51 8.59 -11.19 9.09
CA GLY A 51 8.53 -11.32 10.55
C GLY A 51 9.86 -11.07 11.27
N VAL A 52 11.00 -11.35 10.63
CA VAL A 52 12.33 -11.00 11.16
C VAL A 52 12.55 -9.49 11.14
N SER A 53 12.27 -8.84 10.00
CA SER A 53 12.39 -7.38 9.86
C SER A 53 11.44 -6.63 10.80
N LEU A 54 10.17 -7.05 10.93
CA LEU A 54 9.24 -6.44 11.88
C LEU A 54 9.77 -6.49 13.32
N LYS A 55 10.32 -7.65 13.75
CA LYS A 55 10.91 -7.79 15.09
C LYS A 55 12.11 -6.85 15.27
N LYS A 56 12.99 -6.77 14.27
CA LYS A 56 14.15 -5.87 14.26
C LYS A 56 13.73 -4.40 14.40
N HIS A 57 12.63 -4.01 13.76
CA HIS A 57 12.11 -2.64 13.78
C HIS A 57 11.11 -2.37 14.93
N GLY A 58 10.94 -3.31 15.87
CA GLY A 58 10.04 -3.13 17.02
C GLY A 58 8.54 -3.12 16.66
N LEU A 59 8.17 -3.62 15.47
CA LEU A 59 6.80 -3.65 14.97
C LEU A 59 6.08 -4.97 15.29
N ALA A 60 6.72 -5.90 16.00
CA ALA A 60 6.08 -7.14 16.42
C ALA A 60 4.84 -6.84 17.29
N GLY A 61 3.67 -7.29 16.85
CA GLY A 61 2.41 -7.08 17.57
C GLY A 61 1.62 -5.83 17.18
N VAL A 62 2.24 -4.91 16.43
CA VAL A 62 1.57 -3.70 15.92
C VAL A 62 0.46 -4.10 14.94
N ARG A 63 -0.71 -3.50 15.11
CA ARG A 63 -1.83 -3.61 14.16
C ARG A 63 -1.81 -2.42 13.21
N ALA A 64 -2.01 -2.66 11.93
CA ALA A 64 -2.17 -1.64 10.91
C ALA A 64 -2.94 -2.21 9.72
N ALA A 65 -3.76 -1.38 9.07
CA ALA A 65 -4.33 -1.72 7.77
C ALA A 65 -3.28 -1.47 6.67
N VAL A 66 -2.92 -2.49 5.90
CA VAL A 66 -1.91 -2.34 4.84
C VAL A 66 -2.58 -2.07 3.50
N TYR A 67 -2.12 -1.03 2.80
CA TYR A 67 -2.57 -0.67 1.45
C TYR A 67 -1.42 -0.78 0.47
N LEU A 68 -1.74 -1.13 -0.78
CA LEU A 68 -0.80 -1.08 -1.89
C LEU A 68 -1.34 -0.15 -2.98
N VAL A 69 -0.58 0.88 -3.31
CA VAL A 69 -0.88 1.82 -4.39
C VAL A 69 0.15 1.62 -5.48
N LEU A 70 -0.30 1.35 -6.71
CA LEU A 70 0.57 1.01 -7.82
C LEU A 70 0.34 1.98 -8.98
N ASP A 71 1.44 2.58 -9.43
CA ASP A 71 1.49 3.38 -10.64
C ASP A 71 1.26 2.49 -11.86
N HIS A 72 0.27 2.84 -12.68
CA HIS A 72 -0.11 2.20 -13.94
C HIS A 72 0.04 3.19 -15.11
N SER A 73 1.03 4.07 -15.02
CA SER A 73 1.44 4.95 -16.12
C SER A 73 2.16 4.18 -17.23
N GLY A 74 2.21 4.77 -18.43
CA GLY A 74 2.83 4.11 -19.58
C GLY A 74 4.31 3.73 -19.39
N SER A 75 5.07 4.45 -18.56
CA SER A 75 6.48 4.13 -18.28
C SER A 75 6.66 2.89 -17.42
N MET A 76 5.63 2.48 -16.69
CA MET A 76 5.62 1.28 -15.86
C MET A 76 5.39 -0.02 -16.66
N PHE A 77 5.07 0.06 -17.96
CA PHE A 77 4.65 -1.09 -18.78
C PHE A 77 5.56 -2.31 -18.63
N ASP A 78 6.88 -2.13 -18.74
CA ASP A 78 7.85 -3.23 -18.70
C ASP A 78 7.85 -3.93 -17.32
N TYR A 79 7.68 -3.20 -16.22
CA TYR A 79 7.62 -3.76 -14.87
C TYR A 79 6.34 -4.56 -14.60
N TYR A 80 5.25 -4.28 -15.31
CA TYR A 80 4.06 -5.13 -15.29
C TYR A 80 4.28 -6.38 -16.16
N ALA A 81 4.83 -6.19 -17.36
CA ALA A 81 5.06 -7.27 -18.31
C ALA A 81 6.04 -8.33 -17.79
N ASP A 82 7.07 -7.92 -17.03
CA ASP A 82 8.09 -8.83 -16.48
C ASP A 82 7.76 -9.40 -15.08
N GLY A 83 6.60 -9.03 -14.53
CA GLY A 83 6.11 -9.48 -13.23
C GLY A 83 6.72 -8.78 -12.01
N THR A 84 7.51 -7.72 -12.18
CA THR A 84 8.12 -6.97 -11.07
C THR A 84 7.06 -6.41 -10.12
N VAL A 85 5.99 -5.82 -10.64
CA VAL A 85 4.90 -5.26 -9.81
C VAL A 85 4.15 -6.36 -9.05
N GLN A 86 3.89 -7.51 -9.69
CA GLN A 86 3.30 -8.68 -9.04
C GLN A 86 4.19 -9.18 -7.89
N ALA A 87 5.50 -9.25 -8.10
CA ALA A 87 6.44 -9.67 -7.07
C ALA A 87 6.51 -8.68 -5.90
N LEU A 88 6.33 -7.37 -6.13
CA LEU A 88 6.17 -6.40 -5.04
C LEU A 88 4.88 -6.67 -4.26
N ALA A 89 3.77 -6.88 -4.95
CA ALA A 89 2.47 -7.12 -4.31
C ALA A 89 2.48 -8.36 -3.40
N GLU A 90 3.14 -9.44 -3.83
CA GLU A 90 3.28 -10.67 -3.03
C GLU A 90 4.13 -10.44 -1.77
N ARG A 91 5.19 -9.65 -1.86
CA ARG A 91 6.02 -9.26 -0.70
C ARG A 91 5.22 -8.39 0.28
N VAL A 92 4.48 -7.41 -0.23
CA VAL A 92 3.62 -6.55 0.60
C VAL A 92 2.52 -7.38 1.29
N LEU A 93 1.87 -8.28 0.58
CA LEU A 93 0.86 -9.18 1.12
C LEU A 93 1.41 -10.11 2.22
N ALA A 94 2.63 -10.63 2.04
CA ALA A 94 3.29 -11.44 3.06
C ALA A 94 3.65 -10.64 4.32
N ALA A 95 4.03 -9.36 4.18
CA ALA A 95 4.25 -8.46 5.31
C ALA A 95 2.94 -8.05 6.00
N ALA A 96 1.87 -7.79 5.23
CA ALA A 96 0.56 -7.41 5.73
C ALA A 96 -0.02 -8.41 6.72
N ALA A 97 0.17 -9.71 6.46
CA ALA A 97 -0.25 -10.79 7.36
C ALA A 97 0.35 -10.74 8.78
N HIS A 98 1.34 -9.88 9.05
CA HIS A 98 1.80 -9.59 10.41
C HIS A 98 1.03 -8.45 11.09
N PHE A 99 0.54 -7.49 10.32
CA PHE A 99 -0.18 -6.29 10.77
C PHE A 99 -1.69 -6.52 10.88
N ASP A 100 -2.32 -7.13 9.86
CA ASP A 100 -3.77 -7.36 9.77
C ASP A 100 -4.16 -8.85 9.70
N ASP A 101 -5.35 -9.19 10.23
CA ASP A 101 -5.78 -10.59 10.42
C ASP A 101 -6.75 -11.10 9.34
N ASP A 102 -7.15 -10.24 8.40
CA ASP A 102 -8.07 -10.55 7.30
C ASP A 102 -7.39 -11.21 6.09
N GLY A 103 -6.08 -11.06 5.95
CA GLY A 103 -5.30 -11.67 4.89
C GLY A 103 -5.53 -11.05 3.51
N THR A 104 -5.92 -9.77 3.50
CA THR A 104 -6.20 -9.00 2.30
C THR A 104 -5.46 -7.67 2.32
N VAL A 105 -5.02 -7.22 1.14
CA VAL A 105 -4.45 -5.89 0.95
C VAL A 105 -5.27 -5.17 -0.11
N PRO A 106 -5.95 -4.05 0.19
CA PRO A 106 -6.57 -3.22 -0.81
C PRO A 106 -5.51 -2.66 -1.76
N VAL A 107 -5.68 -2.92 -3.06
CA VAL A 107 -4.81 -2.43 -4.13
C VAL A 107 -5.49 -1.29 -4.87
N VAL A 108 -4.82 -0.15 -4.98
CA VAL A 108 -5.26 1.00 -5.79
C VAL A 108 -4.32 1.15 -6.97
N LEU A 109 -4.79 0.82 -8.17
CA LEU A 109 -4.12 1.19 -9.41
C LEU A 109 -4.43 2.65 -9.73
N PHE A 110 -3.44 3.40 -10.19
CA PHE A 110 -3.66 4.78 -10.64
C PHE A 110 -2.84 5.13 -11.87
N GLU A 111 -3.39 6.03 -12.67
CA GLU A 111 -2.71 6.69 -13.79
C GLU A 111 -3.01 8.20 -13.68
N SER A 112 -3.61 8.80 -14.69
CA SER A 112 -4.28 10.12 -14.65
C SER A 112 -5.55 10.15 -13.79
N ARG A 113 -5.97 8.99 -13.25
CA ARG A 113 -7.02 8.86 -12.23
C ARG A 113 -6.74 7.64 -11.36
N ALA A 114 -7.36 7.59 -10.19
CA ALA A 114 -7.34 6.42 -9.34
C ALA A 114 -8.51 5.49 -9.66
N HIS A 115 -8.22 4.19 -9.68
CA HIS A 115 -9.22 3.15 -9.80
C HIS A 115 -9.79 2.78 -8.43
N ARG A 116 -10.93 2.10 -8.43
CA ARG A 116 -11.54 1.60 -7.19
C ARG A 116 -10.54 0.65 -6.51
N PRO A 117 -10.33 0.76 -5.18
CA PRO A 117 -9.55 -0.22 -4.46
C PRO A 117 -10.14 -1.62 -4.63
N GLU A 118 -9.30 -2.57 -5.05
CA GLU A 118 -9.66 -3.98 -5.21
C GLU A 118 -8.66 -4.85 -4.43
N PRO A 119 -9.08 -5.90 -3.73
CA PRO A 119 -8.19 -6.65 -2.86
C PRO A 119 -7.28 -7.61 -3.62
N ILE A 120 -6.06 -7.78 -3.11
CA ILE A 120 -5.27 -9.01 -3.27
C ILE A 120 -5.40 -9.84 -1.99
N VAL A 121 -5.64 -11.14 -2.12
CA VAL A 121 -5.96 -12.04 -0.99
C VAL A 121 -4.93 -13.16 -0.94
N LEU A 122 -4.50 -13.55 0.27
CA LEU A 122 -3.50 -14.60 0.49
C LEU A 122 -3.76 -15.88 -0.32
N GLY A 123 -5.00 -16.36 -0.39
CA GLY A 123 -5.34 -17.60 -1.09
C GLY A 123 -5.46 -17.49 -2.61
N SER A 124 -5.39 -16.29 -3.18
CA SER A 124 -5.65 -16.03 -4.59
C SER A 124 -4.85 -14.83 -5.10
N HIS A 125 -3.55 -14.80 -4.79
CA HIS A 125 -2.68 -13.68 -5.11
C HIS A 125 -2.00 -13.80 -6.48
N GLN A 126 -1.77 -15.02 -6.97
CA GLN A 126 -0.97 -15.29 -8.15
C GLN A 126 -1.61 -14.67 -9.39
N GLY A 127 -0.87 -13.83 -10.12
CA GLY A 127 -1.36 -13.16 -11.32
C GLY A 127 -2.41 -12.07 -11.07
N ARG A 128 -2.79 -11.83 -9.80
CA ARG A 128 -3.87 -10.90 -9.46
C ARG A 128 -3.61 -9.48 -9.93
N ILE A 129 -2.36 -9.01 -9.90
CA ILE A 129 -2.03 -7.65 -10.36
C ILE A 129 -2.26 -7.53 -11.87
N ALA A 130 -1.90 -8.54 -12.65
CA ALA A 130 -2.12 -8.53 -14.10
C ALA A 130 -3.62 -8.54 -14.43
N GLU A 131 -4.44 -9.29 -13.67
CA GLU A 131 -5.90 -9.27 -13.82
C GLU A 131 -6.49 -7.88 -13.54
N LEU A 132 -6.06 -7.24 -12.44
CA LEU A 132 -6.53 -5.89 -12.08
C LEU A 132 -6.10 -4.84 -13.12
N ALA A 133 -4.88 -4.96 -13.61
CA ALA A 133 -4.30 -4.07 -14.61
C ALA A 133 -4.97 -4.20 -15.99
N ALA A 134 -5.50 -5.37 -16.35
CA ALA A 134 -6.09 -5.62 -17.67
C ALA A 134 -7.27 -4.69 -18.00
N ASP A 135 -8.03 -4.27 -17.00
CA ASP A 135 -9.17 -3.35 -17.14
C ASP A 135 -8.79 -1.86 -16.96
N CYS A 136 -7.51 -1.57 -16.74
CA CYS A 136 -7.00 -0.22 -16.50
C CYS A 136 -6.28 0.32 -17.74
N PRO A 137 -6.57 1.55 -18.19
CA PRO A 137 -5.81 2.16 -19.26
C PRO A 137 -4.40 2.50 -18.77
N TRP A 138 -3.46 2.56 -19.71
CA TRP A 138 -2.19 3.25 -19.49
C TRP A 138 -2.40 4.76 -19.61
N GLY A 139 -1.74 5.53 -18.74
CA GLY A 139 -1.90 6.98 -18.75
C GLY A 139 -0.73 7.74 -18.13
N GLY A 140 -1.01 8.94 -17.65
CA GLY A 140 -0.07 9.74 -16.87
C GLY A 140 0.01 9.28 -15.43
N THR A 141 0.45 10.18 -14.56
CA THR A 141 0.74 9.87 -13.15
C THR A 141 0.12 10.94 -12.26
N ASP A 142 -0.97 10.63 -11.56
CA ASP A 142 -1.66 11.55 -10.64
C ASP A 142 -1.66 10.99 -9.22
N TYR A 143 -0.74 11.49 -8.38
CA TYR A 143 -0.66 11.05 -6.99
C TYR A 143 -1.81 11.59 -6.13
N ALA A 144 -2.33 12.77 -6.44
CA ALA A 144 -3.36 13.39 -5.62
C ALA A 144 -4.64 12.53 -5.66
N CYS A 145 -5.02 12.05 -6.84
CA CYS A 145 -6.17 11.17 -6.97
C CYS A 145 -5.98 9.82 -6.27
N ALA A 146 -4.76 9.27 -6.27
CA ALA A 146 -4.42 8.01 -5.63
C ALA A 146 -4.43 8.13 -4.10
N ILE A 147 -3.85 9.21 -3.57
CA ILE A 147 -3.90 9.56 -2.16
C ILE A 147 -5.35 9.73 -1.71
N ASP A 148 -6.16 10.48 -2.46
CA ASP A 148 -7.58 10.70 -2.15
C ASP A 148 -8.39 9.40 -2.17
N ALA A 149 -8.10 8.48 -3.09
CA ALA A 149 -8.78 7.19 -3.17
C ALA A 149 -8.52 6.32 -1.92
N VAL A 150 -7.27 6.26 -1.46
CA VAL A 150 -6.92 5.55 -0.22
C VAL A 150 -7.54 6.23 1.00
N VAL A 151 -7.44 7.57 1.11
CA VAL A 151 -8.04 8.33 2.22
C VAL A 151 -9.55 8.09 2.30
N LYS A 152 -10.24 8.11 1.16
CA LYS A 152 -11.68 7.85 1.09
C LYS A 152 -12.00 6.41 1.50
N HIS A 153 -11.23 5.44 1.02
CA HIS A 153 -11.43 4.04 1.37
C HIS A 153 -11.21 3.78 2.86
N TYR A 154 -10.11 4.30 3.41
CA TYR A 154 -9.77 4.18 4.83
C TYR A 154 -10.85 4.80 5.74
N LYS A 155 -11.34 6.00 5.41
CA LYS A 155 -12.44 6.62 6.16
C LYS A 155 -13.74 5.81 6.05
N ALA A 156 -14.03 5.24 4.89
CA ALA A 156 -15.25 4.46 4.66
C ALA A 156 -15.20 3.07 5.32
N SER A 157 -14.03 2.50 5.55
CA SER A 157 -13.90 1.19 6.21
C SER A 157 -14.24 1.24 7.71
N GLY A 158 -14.14 2.43 8.33
CA GLY A 158 -14.33 2.60 9.76
C GLY A 158 -13.21 1.97 10.60
N ALA A 159 -12.07 1.64 9.98
CA ALA A 159 -10.90 1.12 10.68
C ALA A 159 -10.38 2.15 11.71
N THR A 160 -10.00 1.65 12.89
CA THR A 160 -9.40 2.45 13.96
C THR A 160 -7.89 2.26 14.05
N ASP A 161 -7.35 1.19 13.46
CA ASP A 161 -5.91 0.94 13.38
C ASP A 161 -5.27 1.90 12.35
N PRO A 162 -4.00 2.30 12.55
CA PRO A 162 -3.27 3.10 11.57
C PRO A 162 -3.21 2.40 10.20
N ALA A 163 -3.16 3.17 9.13
CA ALA A 163 -2.88 2.64 7.80
C ALA A 163 -1.39 2.75 7.46
N PHE A 164 -0.84 1.66 6.92
CA PHE A 164 0.49 1.62 6.33
C PHE A 164 0.37 1.44 4.82
N VAL A 165 0.59 2.53 4.08
CA VAL A 165 0.39 2.58 2.63
C VAL A 165 1.72 2.43 1.92
N ILE A 166 1.88 1.39 1.12
CA ILE A 166 3.02 1.23 0.22
C ILE A 166 2.64 1.84 -1.13
N PHE A 167 3.32 2.93 -1.50
CA PHE A 167 3.04 3.69 -2.72
C PHE A 167 4.17 3.49 -3.73
N GLN A 168 3.95 2.66 -4.75
CA GLN A 168 4.93 2.37 -5.78
C GLN A 168 4.73 3.28 -7.01
N THR A 169 5.84 3.83 -7.51
CA THR A 169 5.91 4.66 -8.73
C THR A 169 7.33 4.62 -9.31
N ASP A 170 7.53 5.06 -10.55
CA ASP A 170 8.83 5.14 -11.22
C ASP A 170 9.32 6.59 -11.49
N GLY A 171 8.58 7.59 -11.02
CA GLY A 171 8.87 8.97 -11.38
C GLY A 171 8.20 10.02 -10.52
N ALA A 172 7.91 11.17 -11.13
CA ALA A 172 7.18 12.27 -10.51
C ALA A 172 5.77 12.36 -11.12
N PRO A 173 4.77 12.84 -10.37
CA PRO A 173 3.43 13.01 -10.88
C PRO A 173 3.37 14.17 -11.86
N ALA A 174 2.30 14.20 -12.66
CA ALA A 174 1.97 15.28 -13.58
C ALA A 174 1.85 16.64 -12.85
N SER A 175 1.30 16.65 -11.63
CA SER A 175 1.21 17.84 -10.78
C SER A 175 1.89 17.61 -9.43
N ARG A 176 3.11 18.15 -9.29
CA ARG A 176 3.84 18.17 -8.02
C ARG A 176 3.12 18.97 -6.92
N PRO A 177 2.56 20.17 -7.19
CA PRO A 177 1.84 20.93 -6.18
C PRO A 177 0.62 20.21 -5.62
N ASP A 178 -0.16 19.52 -6.48
CA ASP A 178 -1.36 18.80 -6.04
C ASP A 178 -0.99 17.58 -5.19
N ALA A 179 0.05 16.84 -5.58
CA ALA A 179 0.57 15.73 -4.81
C ALA A 179 1.08 16.17 -3.41
N GLU A 180 1.86 17.26 -3.34
CA GLU A 180 2.30 17.81 -2.05
C GLU A 180 1.12 18.30 -1.20
N SER A 181 0.11 18.92 -1.82
CA SER A 181 -1.10 19.40 -1.14
C SER A 181 -1.89 18.23 -0.54
N ALA A 182 -2.13 17.18 -1.33
CA ALA A 182 -2.83 15.97 -0.89
C ALA A 182 -2.09 15.29 0.28
N LEU A 183 -0.77 15.14 0.19
CA LEU A 183 0.03 14.52 1.25
C LEU A 183 0.02 15.35 2.54
N ARG A 184 0.09 16.70 2.44
CA ARG A 184 -0.07 17.59 3.60
C ARG A 184 -1.44 17.44 4.25
N HIS A 185 -2.52 17.41 3.48
CA HIS A 185 -3.85 17.19 4.04
C HIS A 185 -3.96 15.81 4.73
N ALA A 186 -3.40 14.77 4.11
CA ALA A 186 -3.38 13.43 4.67
C ALA A 186 -2.55 13.30 5.95
N SER A 187 -1.64 14.24 6.24
CA SER A 187 -0.80 14.22 7.46
C SER A 187 -1.58 14.40 8.77
N THR A 188 -2.85 14.78 8.69
CA THR A 188 -3.78 14.89 9.84
C THR A 188 -4.54 13.59 10.11
N LEU A 189 -4.32 12.55 9.30
CA LEU A 189 -4.99 11.26 9.38
C LEU A 189 -4.02 10.19 9.89
N PRO A 190 -4.52 9.09 10.48
CA PRO A 190 -3.71 7.96 10.93
C PRO A 190 -3.21 7.11 9.74
N ILE A 191 -2.53 7.73 8.78
CA ILE A 191 -2.06 7.11 7.53
C ILE A 191 -0.59 7.50 7.30
N PHE A 192 0.28 6.50 7.20
CA PHE A 192 1.67 6.64 6.79
C PHE A 192 1.87 6.18 5.35
N TRP A 193 2.68 6.92 4.59
CA TRP A 193 2.94 6.69 3.17
C TRP A 193 4.40 6.31 2.94
N GLN A 194 4.68 5.06 2.63
CA GLN A 194 6.01 4.63 2.22
C GLN A 194 6.09 4.60 0.69
N PHE A 195 6.78 5.59 0.12
CA PHE A 195 7.04 5.63 -1.32
C PHE A 195 8.18 4.68 -1.69
N VAL A 196 7.97 3.93 -2.78
CA VAL A 196 8.91 2.96 -3.34
C VAL A 196 9.16 3.32 -4.80
N GLY A 197 10.36 3.83 -5.09
CA GLY A 197 10.76 4.26 -6.43
C GLY A 197 11.37 3.14 -7.26
N PHE A 198 10.80 2.85 -8.43
CA PHE A 198 11.38 1.94 -9.43
C PHE A 198 12.14 2.74 -10.49
N GLY A 199 13.32 2.28 -10.90
CA GLY A 199 14.17 3.01 -11.85
C GLY A 199 15.42 3.62 -11.22
N SER A 200 15.96 4.63 -11.90
CA SER A 200 17.27 5.21 -11.62
C SER A 200 17.20 6.40 -10.66
N GLU A 201 18.25 6.61 -9.87
CA GLU A 201 18.35 7.66 -8.84
C GLU A 201 17.98 9.08 -9.32
N GLY A 202 18.23 9.41 -10.59
CA GLY A 202 17.92 10.72 -11.16
C GLY A 202 16.42 11.02 -11.32
N GLN A 203 15.55 10.01 -11.20
CA GLN A 203 14.10 10.15 -11.36
C GLN A 203 13.39 10.54 -10.06
N PHE A 204 14.08 10.46 -8.91
CA PHE A 204 13.45 10.48 -7.59
C PHE A 204 13.60 11.77 -6.79
N ASP A 205 14.06 12.87 -7.40
CA ASP A 205 14.19 14.17 -6.71
C ASP A 205 12.87 14.65 -6.10
N PHE A 206 11.75 14.32 -6.76
CA PHE A 206 10.44 14.62 -6.21
C PHE A 206 10.07 13.72 -5.04
N LEU A 207 10.34 12.41 -5.11
CA LEU A 207 10.04 11.48 -4.04
C LEU A 207 10.86 11.78 -2.77
N ARG A 208 12.15 12.10 -2.91
CA ARG A 208 13.00 12.58 -1.80
C ARG A 208 12.50 13.90 -1.18
N ARG A 209 11.76 14.71 -1.94
CA ARG A 209 11.12 15.91 -1.43
C ARG A 209 9.87 15.59 -0.61
N LEU A 210 9.10 14.57 -0.99
CA LEU A 210 7.91 14.16 -0.22
C LEU A 210 8.29 13.63 1.16
N ASP A 211 9.40 12.89 1.24
CA ASP A 211 10.05 12.43 2.47
C ASP A 211 10.28 13.55 3.49
N THR A 212 10.83 14.68 3.02
CA THR A 212 11.18 15.84 3.86
C THR A 212 10.19 17.00 3.76
N LEU A 213 8.94 16.71 3.36
CA LEU A 213 7.95 17.73 3.05
C LEU A 213 7.60 18.57 4.29
N ARG A 214 7.66 19.90 4.13
CA ARG A 214 7.32 20.84 5.22
C ARG A 214 5.82 21.12 5.29
N ASN A 215 5.40 21.71 6.41
CA ASN A 215 4.02 22.12 6.70
C ASN A 215 3.03 20.94 6.75
N ARG A 216 3.45 19.86 7.41
CA ARG A 216 2.61 18.70 7.76
C ARG A 216 2.29 18.74 9.25
N ALA A 217 1.18 18.13 9.66
CA ALA A 217 0.87 17.96 11.08
C ALA A 217 1.85 16.98 11.75
N VAL A 218 2.18 15.90 11.04
CA VAL A 218 3.21 14.91 11.39
C VAL A 218 3.94 14.51 10.10
N ASP A 219 5.22 14.15 10.20
CA ASP A 219 5.95 13.57 9.08
C ASP A 219 5.37 12.20 8.70
N ASN A 220 4.42 12.19 7.75
CA ASN A 220 3.65 11.01 7.39
C ASN A 220 4.15 10.28 6.15
N ALA A 221 5.38 10.52 5.68
CA ALA A 221 5.87 9.89 4.47
C ALA A 221 7.35 9.56 4.54
N GLY A 222 7.69 8.34 4.10
CA GLY A 222 9.07 7.90 3.88
C GLY A 222 9.32 7.59 2.41
N PHE A 223 10.58 7.57 1.98
CA PHE A 223 10.97 7.19 0.61
C PHE A 223 12.21 6.29 0.56
N PHE A 224 12.17 5.29 -0.32
CA PHE A 224 13.40 4.66 -0.80
C PHE A 224 13.32 4.26 -2.28
N ALA A 225 14.48 4.21 -2.93
CA ALA A 225 14.65 3.66 -4.28
C ALA A 225 14.85 2.14 -4.21
N ALA A 226 14.06 1.39 -4.98
CA ALA A 226 14.24 -0.05 -5.19
C ALA A 226 15.16 -0.37 -6.40
N GLY A 227 15.61 0.67 -7.11
CA GLY A 227 16.49 0.55 -8.27
C GLY A 227 15.76 0.16 -9.56
N PRO A 228 16.51 0.01 -10.67
CA PRO A 228 15.95 -0.34 -11.99
C PRO A 228 15.58 -1.81 -12.12
N ASP A 229 16.08 -2.68 -11.24
CA ASP A 229 15.63 -4.07 -11.10
C ASP A 229 15.24 -4.33 -9.65
N PRO A 230 14.00 -3.94 -9.24
CA PRO A 230 13.51 -4.17 -7.89
C PRO A 230 13.49 -5.65 -7.49
N ARG A 231 13.52 -6.58 -8.45
CA ARG A 231 13.52 -8.02 -8.14
C ARG A 231 14.90 -8.51 -7.70
N ALA A 232 15.97 -7.78 -8.02
CA ALA A 232 17.32 -8.08 -7.54
C ALA A 232 17.53 -7.72 -6.06
N MET A 233 16.67 -6.86 -5.50
CA MET A 233 16.66 -6.55 -4.07
C MET A 233 16.25 -7.78 -3.27
N SER A 234 17.01 -8.09 -2.22
CA SER A 234 16.65 -9.20 -1.33
C SER A 234 15.38 -8.87 -0.53
N ASP A 235 14.56 -9.88 -0.20
CA ASP A 235 13.32 -9.61 0.53
C ASP A 235 13.58 -8.97 1.90
N THR A 236 14.65 -9.37 2.60
CA THR A 236 15.05 -8.76 3.87
C THR A 236 15.39 -7.28 3.72
N GLU A 237 16.14 -6.92 2.66
CA GLU A 237 16.46 -5.53 2.38
C GLU A 237 15.20 -4.72 2.08
N LEU A 238 14.29 -5.27 1.27
CA LEU A 238 13.01 -4.62 0.98
C LEU A 238 12.21 -4.38 2.26
N TYR A 239 12.04 -5.40 3.10
CA TYR A 239 11.26 -5.27 4.34
C TYR A 239 11.88 -4.30 5.33
N ASP A 240 13.21 -4.32 5.49
CA ASP A 240 13.92 -3.35 6.33
C ASP A 240 13.70 -1.92 5.82
N LYS A 241 13.82 -1.71 4.50
CA LYS A 241 13.59 -0.39 3.89
C LYS A 241 12.15 0.08 4.07
N LEU A 242 11.16 -0.78 3.82
CA LEU A 242 9.73 -0.46 4.04
C LEU A 242 9.44 -0.02 5.47
N MET A 243 10.14 -0.59 6.46
CA MET A 243 9.86 -0.39 7.90
C MET A 243 10.79 0.64 8.56
N THR A 244 11.56 1.40 7.78
CA THR A 244 12.57 2.32 8.34
C THR A 244 11.93 3.42 9.19
N GLU A 245 10.90 4.07 8.65
CA GLU A 245 10.33 5.29 9.26
C GLU A 245 8.98 5.06 9.93
N PHE A 246 8.24 4.03 9.53
CA PHE A 246 6.94 3.71 10.11
C PHE A 246 6.95 3.58 11.65
N PRO A 247 7.94 2.93 12.30
CA PRO A 247 8.00 2.88 13.76
C PRO A 247 8.10 4.26 14.42
N GLN A 248 8.92 5.15 13.85
CA GLN A 248 9.09 6.51 14.37
C GLN A 248 7.82 7.34 14.15
N TRP A 249 7.21 7.22 12.97
CA TRP A 249 5.93 7.86 12.69
C TRP A 249 4.83 7.45 13.68
N LEU A 250 4.74 6.19 14.08
CA LEU A 250 3.76 5.74 15.08
C LEU A 250 3.93 6.46 16.42
N ILE A 251 5.16 6.78 16.82
CA ILE A 251 5.47 7.53 18.04
C ILE A 251 5.03 9.00 17.87
N ASP A 252 5.46 9.63 16.78
CA ASP A 252 5.22 11.06 16.53
C ASP A 252 3.74 11.35 16.31
N ALA A 253 3.03 10.45 15.61
CA ALA A 253 1.59 10.56 15.38
C ALA A 253 0.78 10.44 16.67
N ARG A 254 1.19 9.58 17.62
CA ARG A 254 0.57 9.55 18.96
C ARG A 254 0.85 10.81 19.75
N ALA A 255 2.08 11.31 19.71
CA ALA A 255 2.46 12.54 20.40
C ALA A 255 1.69 13.77 19.87
N ALA A 256 1.37 13.78 18.57
CA ALA A 256 0.58 14.81 17.92
C ALA A 256 -0.94 14.61 18.02
N GLY A 257 -1.42 13.51 18.62
CA GLY A 257 -2.86 13.21 18.74
C GLY A 257 -3.54 12.81 17.42
N VAL A 258 -2.77 12.34 16.44
CA VAL A 258 -3.27 11.77 15.18
C VAL A 258 -3.70 10.30 15.36
N LEU A 259 -3.06 9.59 16.31
CA LEU A 259 -3.35 8.21 16.73
C LEU A 259 -3.84 8.11 18.17
#